data_AF-A0A533Y8D6-F1
#
_entry.id   AF-A0A533Y8D6-F1
#
_cell.length_a   1.000
_cell.length_b   1.000
_cell.length_c   1.000
_cell.angle_alpha   90.00
_cell.angle_beta   90.00
_cell.angle_gamma   90.00
#
_symmetry.space_group_name_H-M   'P 1'
#
loop_
_entity.id
_entity.type
_entity.pdbx_description
1 polymer ?
#
loop_
_entity_poly.entity_id
_entity_poly.type
_entity_poly.pdbx_seq_one_letter_code
_entity_poly.pdbx_strand_id
1 'polypeptide(L)'
;MATHKVTLTRYGIAEVLKWCIERNHKNIPGTDSAAFQLMQGELKKKPDSSDYFTLHQFWKEPVTIEFTDEEIHTVDRCLYDNPNAENNQNPAIRYRFWVATESAQ
;
A
#
# COMPACT_ATOMS: atom_id res chain seq x y z
N MET A 1 1.29 15.67 -14.26
CA MET A 1 0.47 14.85 -13.33
C MET A 1 0.87 15.27 -11.94
N ALA A 2 -0.10 15.51 -11.05
CA ALA A 2 0.23 15.77 -9.66
C ALA A 2 0.75 14.48 -9.03
N THR A 3 1.70 14.61 -8.12
CA THR A 3 2.23 13.49 -7.36
C THR A 3 2.09 13.78 -5.88
N HIS A 4 1.84 12.70 -5.12
CA HIS A 4 1.46 12.75 -3.72
C HIS A 4 2.38 11.86 -2.92
N LYS A 5 2.96 12.42 -1.86
CA LYS A 5 3.82 11.67 -0.95
C LYS A 5 2.99 11.07 0.16
N VAL A 6 2.89 9.74 0.20
CA VAL A 6 2.20 9.02 1.26
C VAL A 6 3.25 8.25 2.07
N THR A 7 3.30 8.53 3.37
CA THR A 7 4.17 7.81 4.31
C THR A 7 3.40 6.66 4.95
N LEU A 8 3.91 5.45 4.76
CA LEU A 8 3.36 4.19 5.26
C LEU A 8 4.42 3.46 6.06
N THR A 9 4.04 2.66 7.05
CA THR A 9 4.98 1.64 7.57
C THR A 9 5.07 0.48 6.58
N ARG A 10 6.11 -0.35 6.67
CA ARG A 10 6.16 -1.60 5.88
C ARG A 10 4.99 -2.55 6.20
N TYR A 11 4.42 -2.49 7.41
CA TYR A 11 3.12 -3.12 7.69
C TYR A 11 1.99 -2.57 6.81
N GLY A 12 1.91 -1.25 6.67
CA GLY A 12 0.93 -0.61 5.78
C GLY A 12 1.12 -1.00 4.32
N ILE A 13 2.38 -1.07 3.85
CA ILE A 13 2.72 -1.55 2.51
C ILE A 13 2.24 -2.98 2.29
N ALA A 14 2.50 -3.88 3.25
CA ALA A 14 2.04 -5.27 3.17
C ALA A 14 0.51 -5.38 3.06
N GLU A 15 -0.23 -4.58 3.83
CA GLU A 15 -1.70 -4.58 3.75
C GLU A 15 -2.18 -4.07 2.37
N VAL A 16 -1.51 -3.05 1.79
CA VAL A 16 -1.81 -2.58 0.43
C VAL A 16 -1.57 -3.68 -0.61
N LEU A 17 -0.41 -4.33 -0.59
CA LEU A 17 -0.06 -5.36 -1.56
C LEU A 17 -0.93 -6.62 -1.44
N LYS A 18 -1.30 -7.00 -0.22
CA LYS A 18 -2.28 -8.07 0.02
C LYS A 18 -3.57 -7.80 -0.74
N TRP A 19 -4.13 -6.59 -0.64
CA TRP A 19 -5.41 -6.28 -1.30
C TRP A 19 -5.28 -5.96 -2.79
N CYS A 20 -4.21 -5.29 -3.22
CA CYS A 20 -4.02 -4.89 -4.61
C CYS A 20 -3.34 -5.95 -5.51
N ILE A 21 -2.63 -6.91 -4.94
CA ILE A 21 -1.93 -7.93 -5.72
C ILE A 21 -2.47 -9.31 -5.36
N GLU A 22 -2.31 -9.74 -4.12
CA GLU A 22 -2.61 -11.13 -3.72
C GLU A 22 -4.12 -11.44 -3.79
N ARG A 23 -4.96 -10.49 -3.38
CA ARG A 23 -6.42 -10.63 -3.32
C ARG A 23 -7.16 -9.77 -4.35
N ASN A 24 -6.44 -9.31 -5.36
CA ASN A 24 -7.05 -8.53 -6.44
C ASN A 24 -7.77 -9.40 -7.47
N HIS A 25 -7.37 -10.68 -7.60
CA HIS A 25 -7.97 -11.63 -8.57
C HIS A 25 -8.02 -11.08 -10.02
N LYS A 26 -7.11 -10.15 -10.37
CA LYS A 26 -7.08 -9.40 -11.65
C LYS A 26 -8.31 -8.51 -11.91
N ASN A 27 -9.05 -8.11 -10.86
CA ASN A 27 -10.25 -7.29 -10.98
C ASN A 27 -9.94 -5.80 -11.21
N ILE A 28 -8.94 -5.27 -10.50
CA ILE A 28 -8.57 -3.86 -10.57
C ILE A 28 -7.27 -3.73 -11.37
N PRO A 29 -7.27 -2.99 -12.50
CA PRO A 29 -6.06 -2.74 -13.29
C PRO A 29 -5.15 -1.70 -12.61
N GLY A 30 -3.91 -1.57 -13.09
CA GLY A 30 -2.96 -0.56 -12.62
C GLY A 30 -2.16 -0.97 -11.38
N THR A 31 -2.30 -2.20 -10.89
CA THR A 31 -1.57 -2.71 -9.72
C THR A 31 -0.13 -3.16 -10.03
N ASP A 32 0.31 -2.96 -11.27
CA ASP A 32 1.66 -3.18 -11.80
C ASP A 32 2.46 -1.87 -12.00
N SER A 33 1.91 -0.73 -11.55
CA SER A 33 2.53 0.59 -11.67
C SER A 33 3.84 0.73 -10.89
N ALA A 34 4.54 1.85 -11.12
CA ALA A 34 5.80 2.15 -10.46
C ALA A 34 5.68 2.16 -8.92
N ALA A 35 4.62 2.77 -8.37
CA ALA A 35 4.42 2.77 -6.92
C ALA A 35 4.25 1.35 -6.34
N PHE A 36 3.54 0.46 -7.03
CA PHE A 36 3.39 -0.94 -6.60
C PHE A 36 4.70 -1.74 -6.70
N GLN A 37 5.52 -1.47 -7.70
CA GLN A 37 6.85 -2.08 -7.83
C GLN A 37 7.79 -1.61 -6.71
N LEU A 38 7.75 -0.32 -6.36
CA LEU A 38 8.49 0.23 -5.22
C LEU A 38 8.07 -0.41 -3.90
N MET A 39 6.75 -0.49 -3.64
CA MET A 39 6.20 -1.17 -2.47
C MET A 39 6.69 -2.61 -2.34
N GLN A 40 6.65 -3.38 -3.42
CA GLN A 40 7.18 -4.76 -3.44
C GLN A 40 8.69 -4.78 -3.18
N GLY A 41 9.43 -3.82 -3.74
CA GLY A 41 10.86 -3.63 -3.49
C GLY A 41 11.18 -3.40 -2.02
N GLU A 42 10.39 -2.58 -1.32
CA GLU A 42 10.57 -2.34 0.12
C GLU A 42 10.37 -3.58 0.96
N LEU A 43 9.40 -4.45 0.62
CA LEU A 43 9.20 -5.70 1.35
C LEU A 43 10.29 -6.73 1.06
N LYS A 44 10.91 -6.71 -0.12
CA LYS A 44 12.06 -7.56 -0.45
C LYS A 44 13.32 -7.21 0.35
N LYS A 45 13.41 -6.00 0.92
CA LYS A 45 14.50 -5.60 1.83
C LYS A 45 14.41 -6.24 3.22
N LYS A 46 13.40 -7.08 3.46
CA LYS A 46 13.24 -7.78 4.74
C LYS A 46 14.53 -8.53 5.08
N PRO A 47 15.13 -8.28 6.26
CA PRO A 47 16.35 -8.95 6.65
C PRO A 47 16.11 -10.46 6.82
N ASP A 48 17.08 -11.25 6.38
CA ASP A 48 17.12 -12.69 6.66
C ASP A 48 17.65 -12.92 8.08
N SER A 49 16.82 -12.54 9.06
CA SER A 49 17.11 -12.62 10.48
C SER A 49 15.92 -13.23 11.22
N SER A 50 16.21 -14.10 12.19
CA SER A 50 15.23 -14.60 13.15
C SER A 50 15.10 -13.71 14.38
N ASP A 51 15.89 -12.63 14.48
CA ASP A 51 15.79 -11.68 15.59
C ASP A 51 14.48 -10.88 15.51
N TYR A 52 13.61 -11.13 16.48
CA TYR A 52 12.28 -10.53 16.54
C TYR A 52 12.34 -9.01 16.61
N PHE A 53 13.31 -8.45 17.35
CA PHE A 53 13.45 -7.00 17.50
C PHE A 53 13.79 -6.33 16.17
N THR A 54 14.78 -6.86 15.45
CA THR A 54 15.18 -6.41 14.11
C THR A 54 14.03 -6.49 13.12
N LEU A 55 13.30 -7.61 13.10
CA LEU A 55 12.12 -7.76 12.23
C LEU A 55 11.03 -6.76 12.57
N HIS A 56 10.75 -6.57 13.85
CA HIS A 56 9.73 -5.64 14.31
C HIS A 56 10.10 -4.17 13.98
N GLN A 57 11.38 -3.80 14.09
CA GLN A 57 11.86 -2.49 13.63
C GLN A 57 11.71 -2.33 12.12
N PHE A 58 12.10 -3.35 11.34
CA PHE A 58 11.93 -3.36 9.89
C PHE A 58 10.47 -3.10 9.48
N TRP A 59 9.51 -3.79 10.11
CA TRP A 59 8.11 -3.65 9.76
C TRP A 59 7.48 -2.30 10.15
N LYS A 60 7.98 -1.69 11.23
CA LYS A 60 7.52 -0.38 11.71
C LYS A 60 8.18 0.80 11.02
N GLU A 61 9.25 0.57 10.26
CA GLU A 61 9.97 1.63 9.57
C GLU A 61 9.04 2.37 8.60
N PRO A 62 8.94 3.71 8.70
CA PRO A 62 8.17 4.52 7.77
C PRO A 62 8.91 4.62 6.43
N VAL A 63 8.16 4.45 5.35
CA VAL A 63 8.59 4.59 3.97
C VAL A 63 7.65 5.60 3.32
N THR A 64 8.23 6.64 2.72
CA THR A 64 7.48 7.59 1.89
C THR A 64 7.54 7.13 0.44
N ILE A 65 6.38 6.93 -0.17
CA ILE A 65 6.24 6.58 -1.57
C ILE A 65 5.48 7.71 -2.26
N GLU A 66 5.94 8.06 -3.45
CA GLU A 66 5.30 9.04 -4.31
C GLU A 66 4.32 8.32 -5.24
N PHE A 67 3.07 8.77 -5.24
CA PHE A 67 1.98 8.20 -6.02
C PHE A 67 1.44 9.25 -6.99
N THR A 68 1.06 8.84 -8.19
CA THR A 68 0.18 9.65 -9.04
C THR A 68 -1.27 9.61 -8.53
N ASP A 69 -2.11 10.51 -9.03
CA ASP A 69 -3.56 10.48 -8.78
C ASP A 69 -4.17 9.11 -9.14
N GLU A 70 -3.80 8.57 -10.30
CA GLU A 70 -4.28 7.27 -10.80
C GLU A 70 -3.85 6.11 -9.89
N GLU A 71 -2.63 6.15 -9.37
CA GLU A 71 -2.12 5.14 -8.44
C GLU A 71 -2.86 5.22 -7.10
N ILE A 72 -3.13 6.42 -6.58
CA ILE A 72 -3.95 6.59 -5.38
C ILE A 72 -5.36 6.02 -5.59
N HIS A 73 -6.00 6.34 -6.70
CA HIS A 73 -7.34 5.82 -7.00
C HIS A 73 -7.34 4.29 -7.12
N THR A 74 -6.30 3.72 -7.72
CA THR A 74 -6.12 2.26 -7.79
C THR A 74 -6.01 1.68 -6.39
N VAL A 75 -5.16 2.23 -5.51
CA VAL A 75 -4.99 1.75 -4.14
C VAL A 75 -6.30 1.88 -3.36
N ASP A 76 -6.98 3.03 -3.41
CA ASP A 76 -8.24 3.24 -2.69
C ASP A 76 -9.28 2.18 -3.10
N ARG A 77 -9.39 1.93 -4.40
CA ARG A 77 -10.30 0.94 -4.95
C ARG A 77 -9.94 -0.47 -4.47
N CYS A 78 -8.67 -0.87 -4.44
CA CYS A 78 -8.29 -2.17 -3.89
C CYS A 78 -8.69 -2.31 -2.43
N LEU A 79 -8.47 -1.28 -1.62
CA LEU A 79 -8.75 -1.28 -0.19
C LEU A 79 -10.25 -1.14 0.12
N TYR A 80 -11.07 -0.87 -0.91
CA TYR A 80 -12.52 -0.82 -0.80
C TYR A 80 -13.18 -2.07 -1.40
N ASP A 81 -13.02 -2.27 -2.72
CA ASP A 81 -13.73 -3.28 -3.50
C ASP A 81 -13.36 -4.70 -3.06
N ASN A 82 -12.06 -5.01 -2.93
CA ASN A 82 -11.62 -6.39 -2.65
C ASN A 82 -12.02 -6.87 -1.25
N PRO A 83 -11.83 -6.09 -0.16
CA PRO A 83 -12.37 -6.46 1.15
C PRO A 83 -13.89 -6.65 1.14
N ASN A 84 -14.63 -5.74 0.50
CA ASN A 84 -16.09 -5.82 0.45
C ASN A 84 -16.57 -7.04 -0.34
N ALA A 85 -15.93 -7.36 -1.47
CA ALA A 85 -16.24 -8.54 -2.28
C ALA A 85 -16.07 -9.86 -1.50
N GLU A 86 -15.20 -9.86 -0.50
CA GLU A 86 -14.91 -11.01 0.35
C GLU A 86 -15.58 -10.90 1.74
N ASN A 87 -16.48 -9.93 1.96
CA ASN A 87 -17.15 -9.64 3.23
C ASN A 87 -16.19 -9.37 4.41
N ASN A 88 -15.05 -8.75 4.13
CA ASN A 88 -14.06 -8.32 5.12
C ASN A 88 -14.19 -6.82 5.43
N GLN A 89 -13.80 -6.43 6.65
CA GLN A 89 -13.71 -5.02 7.03
C GLN A 89 -12.64 -4.30 6.18
N ASN A 90 -12.95 -3.08 5.74
CA ASN A 90 -11.98 -2.24 5.03
C ASN A 90 -10.78 -1.93 5.94
N PRO A 91 -9.55 -2.10 5.43
CA PRO A 91 -8.34 -1.83 6.21
C PRO A 91 -8.20 -0.34 6.51
N ALA A 92 -7.86 -0.01 7.76
CA ALA A 92 -7.71 1.38 8.22
C ALA A 92 -6.62 2.16 7.45
N ILE A 93 -5.68 1.48 6.80
CA ILE A 93 -4.65 2.11 5.97
C ILE A 93 -5.24 2.91 4.81
N ARG A 94 -6.48 2.59 4.39
CA ARG A 94 -7.22 3.30 3.35
C ARG A 94 -7.29 4.82 3.58
N TYR A 95 -7.49 5.26 4.82
CA TYR A 95 -7.58 6.69 5.14
C TYR A 95 -6.30 7.48 4.81
N ARG A 96 -5.13 6.83 4.71
CA ARG A 96 -3.89 7.49 4.30
C ARG A 96 -3.91 7.94 2.85
N PHE A 97 -4.66 7.23 2.01
CA PHE A 97 -4.78 7.54 0.59
C PHE A 97 -5.87 8.58 0.32
N TRP A 98 -6.82 8.77 1.24
CA TRP A 98 -7.83 9.83 1.17
C TRP A 98 -7.25 11.21 1.49
N VAL A 99 -6.57 11.34 2.63
CA VAL A 99 -6.05 12.65 3.11
C VAL A 99 -4.99 13.25 2.18
N ALA A 100 -4.23 12.39 1.47
CA ALA A 100 -3.24 12.83 0.49
C ALA A 100 -3.90 13.55 -0.70
N THR A 101 -5.10 13.12 -1.13
CA THR A 101 -5.82 13.75 -2.24
C THR A 101 -6.41 15.11 -1.89
N GLU A 102 -6.77 15.34 -0.61
CA GLU A 102 -7.30 16.63 -0.15
C GLU A 102 -6.22 17.70 0.02
N SER A 103 -4.97 17.30 0.30
CA SER A 103 -3.86 18.22 0.59
C SER A 103 -3.17 18.80 -0.65
N ALA A 104 -3.60 18.42 -1.86
CA ALA A 104 -3.05 18.87 -3.13
C ALA A 104 -3.82 20.05 -3.78
N GLN A 105 -4.46 20.86 -2.94
CA GLN A 105 -5.13 22.10 -3.34
C GLN A 105 -4.24 23.33 -3.13
#